data_AF-A0A967WJR1-F1
#
_entry.id   AF-A0A967WJR1-F1
#
_cell.length_a   1.000
_cell.length_b   1.000
_cell.length_c   1.000
_cell.angle_alpha   90.00
_cell.angle_beta   90.00
_cell.angle_gamma   90.00
#
_symmetry.space_group_name_H-M   'P 1'
#
loop_
_entity.id
_entity.type
_entity.pdbx_description
1 polymer ?
#
loop_
_entity_poly.entity_id
_entity_poly.type
_entity_poly.pdbx_seq_one_letter_code
_entity_poly.pdbx_strand_id
1 'polypeptide(L)' 'MFWYQTGPYRAYFYAGRYGDVIRLATQTLSNMSEPVLEESYFWRGLARQAVGDVEGAIQDWRQAVAYHP' A
#
# COMPACT_ATOMS: atom_id res chain seq x y z
N MET A 1 6.58 2.44 -21.09
CA MET A 1 6.85 3.41 -20.01
C MET A 1 5.82 3.19 -18.89
N PHE A 2 5.99 2.16 -18.04
CA PHE A 2 5.13 1.97 -16.85
C PHE A 2 5.84 2.58 -15.64
N TRP A 3 6.04 3.89 -15.70
CA TRP A 3 6.53 4.65 -14.56
C TRP A 3 5.34 4.91 -13.64
N TYR A 4 5.44 4.39 -12.41
CA TYR A 4 4.75 4.80 -11.20
C TYR A 4 3.35 5.44 -11.40
N GLN A 5 2.31 4.60 -11.46
CA GLN A 5 0.94 5.10 -11.30
C GLN A 5 0.48 4.74 -9.89
N THR A 6 0.34 5.75 -9.03
CA THR A 6 -0.41 5.66 -7.76
C THR A 6 -1.92 5.66 -7.98
N GLY A 7 -2.35 5.96 -9.22
CA GLY A 7 -3.74 5.93 -9.68
C GLY A 7 -4.51 4.65 -9.35
N PRO A 8 -3.94 3.43 -9.50
CA PRO A 8 -4.64 2.18 -9.20
C PRO A 8 -4.95 2.02 -7.71
N TYR A 9 -4.02 2.38 -6.81
CA TYR A 9 -4.27 2.28 -5.37
C TYR A 9 -5.44 3.14 -4.97
N ARG A 10 -5.42 4.41 -5.40
CA ARG A 10 -6.47 5.37 -5.13
C ARG A 10 -7.80 4.90 -5.75
N ALA A 11 -7.79 4.46 -7.01
CA ALA A 11 -8.99 4.00 -7.70
C ALA A 11 -9.62 2.77 -7.04
N TYR A 12 -8.83 1.75 -6.69
CA TYR A 12 -9.34 0.55 -6.03
C TYR A 12 -9.83 0.84 -4.61
N PHE A 13 -9.14 1.71 -3.88
CA PHE A 13 -9.57 2.10 -2.53
C PHE A 13 -10.93 2.81 -2.56
N TYR A 14 -11.11 3.83 -3.41
CA TYR A 14 -12.39 4.54 -3.53
C TYR A 14 -13.50 3.70 -4.15
N ALA A 15 -13.16 2.66 -4.93
CA ALA A 15 -14.11 1.68 -5.41
C ALA A 15 -14.52 0.63 -4.33
N GLY A 16 -14.00 0.72 -3.10
CA GLY A 16 -14.25 -0.25 -2.03
C GLY A 16 -13.52 -1.59 -2.23
N ARG A 17 -12.64 -1.68 -3.23
CA ARG A 17 -11.86 -2.89 -3.56
C ARG A 17 -10.59 -2.97 -2.73
N TYR A 18 -10.73 -2.98 -1.41
CA TYR A 18 -9.61 -2.99 -0.48
C TYR A 18 -8.70 -4.21 -0.64
N GLY A 19 -9.27 -5.39 -0.93
CA GLY A 19 -8.49 -6.60 -1.19
C GLY A 19 -7.54 -6.48 -2.39
N ASP A 20 -7.97 -5.77 -3.45
CA ASP A 20 -7.12 -5.54 -4.61
C ASP A 20 -6.00 -4.53 -4.32
N VAL A 21 -6.26 -3.52 -3.49
CA VAL A 21 -5.22 -2.61 -2.99
C VAL A 21 -4.17 -3.40 -2.23
N ILE A 22 -4.57 -4.26 -1.30
CA ILE A 22 -3.66 -5.07 -0.49
C ILE A 22 -2.82 -5.99 -1.38
N ARG A 23 -3.45 -6.66 -2.34
CA ARG A 23 -2.77 -7.58 -3.26
C ARG A 23 -1.79 -6.85 -4.16
N LEU A 24 -2.21 -5.74 -4.77
CA LEU A 24 -1.36 -4.93 -5.63
C LEU A 24 -0.17 -4.38 -4.85
N ALA A 25 -0.40 -3.81 -3.66
CA ALA A 25 0.67 -3.27 -2.84
C ALA A 25 1.65 -4.35 -2.40
N THR A 26 1.17 -5.54 -2.04
CA THR A 26 2.02 -6.67 -1.66
C THR A 26 2.86 -7.17 -2.84
N GLN A 27 2.29 -7.24 -4.04
CA GLN A 27 3.05 -7.58 -5.26
C GLN A 27 4.10 -6.52 -5.60
N THR A 28 3.75 -5.23 -5.52
CA THR A 28 4.69 -4.13 -5.73
C THR A 28 5.85 -4.19 -4.75
N LEU A 29 5.55 -4.38 -3.46
CA LEU A 29 6.53 -4.51 -2.38
C LEU A 29 7.44 -5.74 -2.56
N SER A 30 6.91 -6.85 -3.10
CA SER A 30 7.68 -8.08 -3.31
C SER A 30 8.56 -8.04 -4.57
N ASN A 31 8.20 -7.23 -5.57
CA ASN A 31 8.84 -7.26 -6.89
C ASN A 31 9.83 -6.11 -7.11
N MET A 32 9.90 -5.10 -6.23
CA MET A 32 10.74 -3.92 -6.45
C MET A 32 11.88 -3.80 -5.44
N SER A 33 13.07 -3.49 -5.97
CA SER A 33 14.30 -3.23 -5.20
C SER A 33 14.54 -1.75 -4.87
N GLU A 34 13.70 -0.81 -5.33
CA GLU A 34 13.91 0.63 -5.13
C GLU A 34 13.07 1.23 -3.99
N PRO A 35 13.55 2.31 -3.33
CA PRO A 35 13.07 2.74 -2.00
C PRO A 35 11.81 3.61 -2.00
N VAL A 36 11.12 3.79 -3.13
CA VAL A 36 10.00 4.74 -3.29
C VAL A 36 8.64 4.18 -2.79
N LEU A 37 8.68 3.37 -1.73
CA LEU A 37 7.64 2.41 -1.33
C LEU A 37 6.74 2.86 -0.18
N GLU A 38 7.00 4.02 0.43
CA GLU A 38 6.20 4.55 1.53
C GLU A 38 4.71 4.63 1.17
N GLU A 39 4.39 5.03 -0.07
CA GLU A 39 3.02 5.07 -0.57
C GLU A 39 2.38 3.68 -0.66
N SER A 40 3.13 2.64 -1.06
CA SER A 40 2.58 1.28 -1.13
C SER A 40 2.28 0.75 0.27
N TYR A 41 3.12 1.03 1.25
CA TYR A 41 2.84 0.73 2.65
C TYR A 41 1.64 1.55 3.18
N PHE A 42 1.57 2.84 2.86
CA PHE A 42 0.47 3.72 3.27
C PHE A 42 -0.89 3.25 2.76
N TRP A 43 -1.00 2.99 1.46
CA TRP A 43 -2.24 2.52 0.83
C TRP A 43 -2.62 1.11 1.28
N ARG A 44 -1.64 0.22 1.49
CA ARG A 44 -1.89 -1.12 2.06
C ARG A 44 -2.42 -1.02 3.49
N GLY A 45 -1.85 -0.14 4.30
CA GLY A 45 -2.30 0.11 5.67
C GLY A 45 -3.72 0.66 5.72
N LEU A 46 -4.06 1.65 4.86
CA LEU A 46 -5.43 2.16 4.74
C LEU A 46 -6.42 1.05 4.34
N ALA A 47 -6.07 0.23 3.36
CA ALA A 47 -6.92 -0.87 2.92
C ALA A 47 -7.08 -1.96 4.00
N ARG A 48 -6.01 -2.28 4.74
CA ARG A 48 -6.04 -3.20 5.88
C ARG A 48 -6.93 -2.69 7.00
N GLN A 49 -6.83 -1.41 7.34
CA GLN A 49 -7.73 -0.77 8.29
C GLN A 49 -9.19 -0.86 7.83
N ALA A 50 -9.46 -0.61 6.55
CA ALA A 50 -10.82 -0.67 5.99
C ALA A 50 -11.44 -2.08 6.01
N VAL A 51 -10.63 -3.14 6.00
CA VAL A 51 -11.10 -4.54 6.15
C VAL A 51 -11.06 -5.05 7.60
N GLY A 52 -10.68 -4.21 8.56
CA GLY A 52 -10.62 -4.56 9.99
C GLY A 52 -9.28 -5.13 10.46
N ASP A 53 -8.27 -5.24 9.58
CA ASP A 53 -6.90 -5.64 9.92
C ASP A 53 -6.10 -4.44 10.44
N VAL A 54 -6.42 -4.00 11.64
CA VAL A 54 -5.80 -2.81 12.26
C VAL A 54 -4.34 -3.10 12.64
N GLU A 55 -4.02 -4.31 13.08
CA GLU A 55 -2.64 -4.67 13.46
C GLU A 55 -1.72 -4.66 12.23
N GLY A 56 -2.15 -5.24 11.11
CA GLY A 56 -1.40 -5.19 9.85
C GLY A 56 -1.27 -3.77 9.29
N ALA A 57 -2.27 -2.92 9.50
CA ALA A 57 -2.20 -1.51 9.10
C ALA A 57 -1.13 -0.73 9.89
N ILE A 58 -1.06 -0.93 11.20
CA ILE A 58 -0.06 -0.28 12.05
C ILE A 58 1.35 -0.70 11.66
N GLN A 59 1.57 -1.98 11.35
CA GLN A 59 2.88 -2.46 10.91
C GLN A 59 3.30 -1.81 9.59
N ASP A 60 2.38 -1.67 8.64
CA ASP A 60 2.65 -1.02 7.37
C ASP A 60 2.99 0.46 7.53
N TRP A 61 2.24 1.20 8.33
CA TRP A 61 2.55 2.62 8.55
C TRP A 61 3.87 2.82 9.29
N ARG A 62 4.21 1.93 10.22
CA ARG A 62 5.54 1.96 10.87
C ARG A 62 6.67 1.73 9.86
N GLN A 63 6.48 0.82 8.90
CA GLN A 63 7.44 0.62 7.82
C GLN A 63 7.52 1.86 6.92
N ALA A 64 6.38 2.45 6.54
CA ALA A 64 6.36 3.67 5.72
C ALA A 64 7.19 4.81 6.36
N VAL A 65 7.00 5.05 7.66
CA VAL A 65 7.74 6.07 8.42
C VAL A 65 9.22 5.72 8.57
N ALA A 66 9.58 4.43 8.65
CA ALA A 66 10.99 4.02 8.73
C ALA A 66 11.76 4.30 7.43
N TYR A 67 11.10 4.23 6.27
CA TYR A 67 11.70 4.50 4.96
C TYR A 67 11.75 5.99 4.60
N HIS A 68 10.87 6.82 5.17
CA HIS A 68 10.89 8.29 5.07
C HIS A 68 10.47 8.90 6.44
N PRO A 69 11.43 9.15 7.34
CA PRO A 69 11.17 9.79 8.63
C PRO A 69 10.81 11.28 8.52
#